data_AF-L1JJU6-F1
#
_entry.id   AF-L1JJU6-F1
#
_cell.length_a   1.000
_cell.length_b   1.000
_cell.length_c   1.000
_cell.angle_alpha   90.00
_cell.angle_beta   90.00
_cell.angle_gamma   90.00
#
_symmetry.space_group_name_H-M   'P 1'
#
loop_
_entity.id
_entity.type
_entity.pdbx_description
1 polymer ?
#
loop_
_entity_poly.entity_id
_entity_poly.type
_entity_poly.pdbx_seq_one_letter_code
_entity_poly.pdbx_strand_id
1 'polypeptide(L)'
;FLAFLQFVLIVLDRVLYLRRSIRVKTIVQLVTLLFFFSLLFMRMRQPWLTDNFAFILILYFFKCWYWIASAIQIRRGYPIMTGGNVFFRDFSFVNFVLYIAYSGTPFLHDMRSMLDWTCTATTLDFFQWMRMENIYAVLFQREVTLSYRRKLGRAFGFAQPWQIKLYTGVLYFAGLALVIWGPLLVSVVSSKYASPKTVPIIGVSMEIS
;
A
#
# COMPACT_ATOMS: atom_id res chain seq x y z
N PHE A 1 3.49 15.28 10.91
CA PHE A 1 2.58 14.98 12.04
C PHE A 1 1.26 14.35 11.59
N LEU A 2 0.42 15.01 10.76
CA LEU A 2 -0.88 14.49 10.33
C LEU A 2 -0.83 13.08 9.70
N ALA A 3 0.19 12.81 8.86
CA ALA A 3 0.37 11.48 8.25
C ALA A 3 0.66 10.38 9.30
N PHE A 4 1.46 10.68 10.32
CA PHE A 4 1.74 9.76 11.42
C PHE A 4 0.48 9.50 12.26
N LEU A 5 -0.27 10.55 12.59
CA LEU A 5 -1.55 10.41 13.29
C LEU A 5 -2.54 9.58 12.46
N GLN A 6 -2.61 9.80 11.15
CA GLN A 6 -3.44 9.01 10.24
C GLN A 6 -3.00 7.53 10.20
N PHE A 7 -1.69 7.26 10.22
CA PHE A 7 -1.16 5.90 10.30
C PHE A 7 -1.61 5.20 11.60
N VAL A 8 -1.47 5.87 12.75
CA VAL A 8 -1.95 5.34 14.04
C VAL A 8 -3.46 5.09 14.03
N LEU A 9 -4.24 6.00 13.43
CA LEU A 9 -5.70 5.80 13.28
C LEU A 9 -6.03 4.57 12.43
N ILE A 10 -5.29 4.31 11.34
CA ILE A 10 -5.50 3.11 10.49
C ILE A 10 -5.22 1.83 11.28
N VAL A 11 -4.12 1.80 12.04
CA VAL A 11 -3.75 0.66 12.90
C VAL A 11 -4.84 0.44 13.96
N LEU A 12 -5.27 1.50 14.65
CA LEU A 12 -6.31 1.43 15.68
C LEU A 12 -7.65 0.95 15.11
N ASP A 13 -8.04 1.45 13.94
CA ASP A 13 -9.24 1.02 13.22
C ASP A 13 -9.27 -0.49 12.99
N ARG A 14 -8.13 -1.02 12.54
CA ARG A 14 -7.95 -2.46 12.32
C ARG A 14 -8.01 -3.25 13.63
N VAL A 15 -7.37 -2.78 14.71
CA VAL A 15 -7.48 -3.42 16.04
C VAL A 15 -8.92 -3.48 16.51
N LEU A 16 -9.67 -2.37 16.38
CA LEU A 16 -11.08 -2.32 16.76
C LEU A 16 -11.95 -3.26 15.93
N TYR A 17 -11.66 -3.37 14.63
CA TYR A 17 -12.30 -4.33 13.75
C TYR A 17 -12.08 -5.77 14.23
N LEU A 18 -10.84 -6.13 14.59
CA LEU A 18 -10.52 -7.48 15.08
C LEU A 18 -11.14 -7.79 16.43
N ARG A 19 -11.13 -6.82 17.36
CA ARG A 19 -11.75 -6.95 18.69
C ARG A 19 -13.28 -6.88 18.65
N ARG A 20 -13.87 -6.59 17.49
CA ARG A 20 -15.33 -6.52 17.26
C ARG A 20 -16.07 -5.55 18.20
N SER A 21 -15.37 -4.55 18.73
CA SER A 21 -15.95 -3.61 19.70
C SER A 21 -16.63 -2.45 18.98
N ILE A 22 -17.93 -2.60 18.71
CA ILE A 22 -18.73 -1.59 18.01
C ILE A 22 -18.87 -0.30 18.81
N ARG A 23 -18.96 -0.39 20.15
CA ARG A 23 -19.12 0.77 21.04
C ARG A 23 -17.89 1.68 20.98
N VAL A 24 -16.70 1.09 21.07
CA VAL A 24 -15.44 1.84 21.01
C VAL A 24 -15.24 2.42 19.61
N LYS A 25 -15.60 1.68 18.56
CA LYS A 25 -15.58 2.19 17.18
C LYS A 25 -16.42 3.45 17.02
N THR A 26 -17.63 3.48 17.58
CA THR A 26 -18.49 4.68 17.53
C THR A 26 -17.87 5.86 18.25
N ILE A 27 -17.28 5.67 19.44
CA ILE A 27 -16.61 6.74 20.19
C ILE A 27 -15.43 7.30 19.38
N VAL A 28 -14.58 6.42 18.83
CA VAL A 28 -13.43 6.82 17.99
C VAL A 28 -13.87 7.55 16.73
N GLN A 29 -14.95 7.09 16.08
CA GLN A 29 -15.53 7.78 14.92
C GLN A 29 -15.97 9.20 15.28
N LEU A 30 -16.63 9.40 16.43
CA LEU A 30 -17.12 10.71 16.88
C LEU A 30 -15.95 11.64 17.23
N VAL A 31 -14.97 11.14 17.98
CA VAL A 31 -13.75 11.90 18.34
C VAL A 31 -12.97 12.31 17.09
N THR A 32 -12.77 11.41 16.14
CA THR A 32 -12.04 11.73 14.90
C THR A 32 -12.80 12.74 14.03
N LEU A 33 -14.13 12.64 13.95
CA LEU A 33 -14.94 13.62 13.23
C LEU A 33 -14.79 15.02 13.84
N LEU A 34 -14.94 15.15 15.17
CA LEU A 34 -14.79 16.43 15.87
C LEU A 34 -13.37 17.00 15.72
N PHE A 35 -12.35 16.16 15.81
CA PHE A 35 -10.95 16.57 15.67
C PHE A 35 -10.67 17.15 14.28
N PHE A 36 -11.04 16.45 13.20
CA PHE A 36 -10.80 16.93 11.84
C PHE A 36 -11.69 18.11 11.46
N PHE A 37 -12.92 18.19 11.98
CA PHE A 37 -13.78 19.36 11.80
C PHE A 37 -13.20 20.60 12.48
N SER A 38 -12.70 20.46 13.71
CA SER A 38 -12.02 21.54 14.43
C SER A 38 -10.77 22.04 13.69
N LEU A 39 -9.95 21.12 13.16
CA LEU A 39 -8.78 21.47 12.34
C LEU A 39 -9.15 22.25 11.07
N LEU A 40 -10.21 21.83 10.38
CA LEU A 40 -10.70 22.52 9.19
C LEU A 40 -11.18 23.94 9.54
N PHE A 41 -11.96 24.07 10.61
CA PHE A 41 -12.50 25.36 11.06
C PHE A 41 -11.39 26.34 11.47
N MET A 42 -10.39 25.87 12.22
CA MET A 42 -9.21 26.70 12.57
C MET A 42 -8.44 27.15 11.33
N ARG A 43 -8.34 26.29 10.30
CA ARG A 43 -7.62 26.60 9.07
C ARG A 43 -8.36 27.59 8.18
N MET A 44 -9.68 27.48 8.07
CA MET A 44 -10.50 28.43 7.29
C MET A 44 -10.47 29.85 7.88
N ARG A 45 -10.23 29.99 9.19
CA ARG A 45 -10.14 31.30 9.85
C ARG A 45 -8.87 32.08 9.54
N GLN A 46 -7.86 31.47 8.93
CA GLN A 46 -6.57 32.09 8.60
C GLN A 46 -6.37 32.14 7.07
N PRO A 47 -6.86 33.20 6.39
CA PRO A 47 -6.91 33.28 4.92
C PRO A 47 -5.54 33.45 4.24
N TRP A 48 -4.48 33.83 4.96
CA TRP A 48 -3.17 34.22 4.41
C TRP A 48 -2.21 33.06 4.07
N LEU A 49 -2.66 31.80 4.15
CA LEU A 49 -1.81 30.60 4.20
C LEU A 49 -2.13 29.58 3.07
N THR A 50 -2.63 30.04 1.92
CA THR A 50 -3.41 29.23 0.98
C THR A 50 -2.68 28.72 -0.28
N ASP A 51 -1.37 28.48 -0.25
CA ASP A 51 -0.74 27.82 -1.41
C ASP A 51 -1.16 26.33 -1.56
N ASN A 52 -1.74 25.74 -0.51
CA ASN A 52 -2.08 24.30 -0.46
C ASN A 52 -3.57 24.01 -0.13
N PHE A 53 -4.46 25.00 -0.29
CA PHE A 53 -5.87 24.84 0.10
C PHE A 53 -6.59 23.73 -0.68
N ALA A 54 -6.36 23.64 -1.99
CA ALA A 54 -6.95 22.60 -2.84
C ALA A 54 -6.57 21.18 -2.40
N PHE A 55 -5.31 20.95 -2.04
CA PHE A 55 -4.83 19.65 -1.57
C PHE A 55 -5.51 19.22 -0.26
N ILE A 56 -5.69 20.15 0.68
CA ILE A 56 -6.36 19.90 1.97
C ILE A 56 -7.83 19.52 1.75
N LEU A 57 -8.53 20.20 0.83
CA LEU A 57 -9.91 19.88 0.48
C LEU A 57 -10.05 18.46 -0.09
N ILE A 58 -9.13 18.05 -0.98
CA ILE A 58 -9.12 16.70 -1.54
C ILE A 58 -8.92 15.66 -0.44
N LEU A 59 -7.97 15.85 0.47
CA LEU A 59 -7.77 14.94 1.60
C LEU A 59 -8.99 14.87 2.51
N TYR A 60 -9.64 16.01 2.76
CA TYR A 60 -10.87 16.05 3.56
C TYR A 60 -12.02 15.32 2.87
N PHE A 61 -12.16 15.46 1.55
CA PHE A 61 -13.14 14.71 0.77
C PHE A 61 -12.96 13.19 0.93
N PHE A 62 -11.73 12.69 0.79
CA PHE A 62 -11.44 11.28 1.04
C PHE A 62 -11.72 10.87 2.50
N LYS A 63 -11.47 11.76 3.46
CA LYS A 63 -11.77 11.50 4.88
C LYS A 63 -13.27 11.41 5.14
N CYS A 64 -14.08 12.26 4.52
CA CYS A 64 -15.55 12.16 4.55
C CYS A 64 -16.04 10.83 3.99
N TRP A 65 -15.48 10.38 2.87
CA TRP A 65 -15.79 9.07 2.30
C TRP A 65 -15.47 7.93 3.28
N TYR A 66 -14.30 7.99 3.94
CA TYR A 66 -13.94 7.04 4.99
C TYR A 66 -14.96 7.05 6.14
N TRP A 67 -15.41 8.21 6.60
CA TRP A 67 -16.40 8.28 7.67
C TRP A 67 -17.77 7.70 7.27
N ILE A 68 -18.22 7.94 6.04
CA ILE A 68 -19.44 7.34 5.50
C ILE A 68 -19.32 5.81 5.48
N ALA A 69 -18.20 5.28 4.97
CA ALA A 69 -17.95 3.84 4.95
C ALA A 69 -17.91 3.24 6.37
N SER A 70 -17.25 3.93 7.31
CA SER A 70 -17.19 3.54 8.73
C SER A 70 -18.59 3.55 9.37
N ALA A 71 -19.43 4.55 9.09
CA ALA A 71 -20.81 4.59 9.58
C ALA A 71 -21.67 3.44 9.03
N ILE A 72 -21.51 3.11 7.74
CA ILE A 72 -22.18 1.96 7.13
C ILE A 72 -21.73 0.66 7.79
N GLN A 73 -20.43 0.52 8.09
CA GLN A 73 -19.88 -0.62 8.81
C GLN A 73 -20.46 -0.73 10.22
N ILE A 74 -20.56 0.39 10.95
CA ILE A 74 -21.17 0.41 12.29
C ILE A 74 -22.64 -0.03 12.23
N ARG A 75 -23.39 0.46 11.23
CA ARG A 75 -24.80 0.11 11.02
C ARG A 75 -25.02 -1.36 10.71
N ARG A 76 -24.15 -1.97 9.89
CA ARG A 76 -24.26 -3.38 9.50
C ARG A 76 -23.72 -4.34 10.56
N GLY A 77 -22.89 -3.87 11.48
CA GLY A 77 -22.23 -4.70 12.48
C GLY A 77 -21.07 -5.52 11.93
N TYR A 78 -20.37 -6.22 12.84
CA TYR A 78 -19.23 -7.08 12.49
C TYR A 78 -19.67 -8.54 12.30
N PRO A 79 -19.20 -9.23 11.23
CA PRO A 79 -19.52 -10.64 11.01
C PRO A 79 -18.85 -11.56 12.04
N ILE A 80 -19.44 -12.73 12.27
CA ILE A 80 -18.97 -13.73 13.25
C ILE A 80 -17.63 -14.36 12.83
N MET A 81 -17.28 -14.34 11.54
CA MET A 81 -16.01 -14.82 11.00
C MET A 81 -15.25 -13.67 10.34
N THR A 82 -14.21 -13.17 11.00
CA THR A 82 -13.36 -12.06 10.54
C THR A 82 -11.98 -12.51 10.02
N GLY A 83 -11.63 -13.79 10.16
CA GLY A 83 -10.28 -14.33 9.94
C GLY A 83 -9.90 -14.69 8.51
N GLY A 84 -10.63 -14.21 7.49
CA GLY A 84 -10.32 -14.50 6.08
C GLY A 84 -9.73 -13.30 5.36
N ASN A 85 -8.66 -13.49 4.59
CA ASN A 85 -8.18 -12.45 3.69
C ASN A 85 -9.18 -12.25 2.54
N VAL A 86 -9.57 -11.01 2.27
CA VAL A 86 -10.58 -10.69 1.24
C VAL A 86 -10.15 -11.20 -0.14
N PHE A 87 -8.85 -11.14 -0.43
CA PHE A 87 -8.28 -11.58 -1.70
C PHE A 87 -8.42 -13.09 -1.95
N PHE A 88 -8.46 -13.89 -0.88
CA PHE A 88 -8.48 -15.35 -0.98
C PHE A 88 -9.90 -15.93 -1.12
N ARG A 89 -10.92 -15.08 -1.24
CA ARG A 89 -12.32 -15.54 -1.37
C ARG A 89 -12.65 -16.09 -2.75
N ASP A 90 -12.17 -15.46 -3.81
CA ASP A 90 -12.38 -15.93 -5.19
C ASP A 90 -11.05 -16.07 -5.94
N PHE A 91 -10.94 -17.12 -6.75
CA PHE A 91 -9.77 -17.40 -7.59
C PHE A 91 -9.86 -16.69 -8.95
N SER A 92 -10.18 -15.40 -8.92
CA SER A 92 -10.26 -14.56 -10.11
C SER A 92 -8.90 -13.97 -10.46
N PHE A 93 -8.69 -13.65 -11.74
CA PHE A 93 -7.48 -12.95 -12.17
C PHE A 93 -7.37 -11.55 -11.53
N VAL A 94 -8.52 -10.89 -11.30
CA VAL A 94 -8.58 -9.59 -10.63
C VAL A 94 -8.05 -9.70 -9.20
N ASN A 95 -8.50 -10.70 -8.43
CA ASN A 95 -8.03 -10.90 -7.06
C ASN A 95 -6.54 -11.25 -7.00
N PHE A 96 -6.02 -11.95 -8.01
CA PHE A 96 -4.59 -12.20 -8.13
C PHE A 96 -3.79 -10.92 -8.34
N VAL A 97 -4.21 -10.06 -9.28
CA VAL A 97 -3.53 -8.77 -9.52
C VAL A 97 -3.59 -7.88 -8.27
N LEU A 98 -4.74 -7.83 -7.60
CA LEU A 98 -4.89 -7.10 -6.34
C LEU A 98 -3.98 -7.66 -5.24
N TYR A 99 -3.85 -8.98 -5.13
CA TYR A 99 -2.95 -9.63 -4.18
C TYR A 99 -1.47 -9.34 -4.49
N ILE A 100 -1.08 -9.29 -5.76
CA ILE A 100 0.28 -8.90 -6.17
C ILE A 100 0.55 -7.44 -5.80
N ALA A 101 -0.38 -6.52 -6.07
CA ALA A 101 -0.23 -5.12 -5.68
C ALA A 101 -0.14 -4.95 -4.15
N TYR A 102 -0.97 -5.69 -3.41
CA TYR A 102 -0.96 -5.73 -1.96
C TYR A 102 0.38 -6.24 -1.41
N SER A 103 0.89 -7.34 -1.95
CA SER A 103 2.15 -7.96 -1.51
C SER A 103 3.39 -7.20 -1.99
N GLY A 104 3.28 -6.44 -3.08
CA GLY A 104 4.34 -5.56 -3.58
C GLY A 104 4.50 -4.28 -2.76
N THR A 105 3.53 -3.94 -1.90
CA THR A 105 3.65 -2.79 -1.00
C THR A 105 4.59 -3.17 0.16
N PRO A 106 5.71 -2.44 0.36
CA PRO A 106 6.67 -2.79 1.39
C PRO A 106 6.03 -2.74 2.78
N PHE A 107 6.29 -3.77 3.59
CA PHE A 107 5.84 -3.94 4.98
C PHE A 107 4.32 -4.05 5.23
N LEU A 108 3.46 -3.68 4.28
CA LEU A 108 2.01 -3.61 4.52
C LEU A 108 1.42 -4.99 4.86
N HIS A 109 1.82 -6.02 4.10
CA HIS A 109 1.44 -7.41 4.36
C HIS A 109 1.87 -7.85 5.76
N ASP A 110 3.15 -7.65 6.08
CA ASP A 110 3.76 -8.15 7.32
C ASP A 110 3.19 -7.45 8.56
N MET A 111 3.03 -6.12 8.51
CA MET A 111 2.44 -5.36 9.61
C MET A 111 1.01 -5.79 9.89
N ARG A 112 0.23 -6.10 8.84
CA ARG A 112 -1.12 -6.62 9.01
C ARG A 112 -1.09 -8.01 9.66
N SER A 113 -0.26 -8.93 9.18
CA SER A 113 -0.16 -10.29 9.75
C SER A 113 0.27 -10.26 11.22
N MET A 114 1.22 -9.38 11.58
CA MET A 114 1.62 -9.14 12.96
C MET A 114 0.47 -8.62 13.82
N LEU A 115 -0.25 -7.62 13.33
CA LEU A 115 -1.38 -7.04 14.05
C LEU A 115 -2.53 -8.04 14.19
N ASP A 116 -2.80 -8.83 13.16
CA ASP A 116 -3.82 -9.85 13.17
C ASP A 116 -3.48 -10.97 14.19
N TRP A 117 -2.20 -11.37 14.31
CA TRP A 117 -1.73 -12.30 15.35
C TRP A 117 -1.88 -11.72 16.76
N THR A 118 -1.43 -10.48 17.00
CA THR A 118 -1.50 -9.87 18.35
C THR A 118 -2.94 -9.68 18.86
N CYS A 119 -3.91 -9.45 17.97
CA CYS A 119 -5.29 -9.14 18.35
C CYS A 119 -6.21 -10.37 18.37
N THR A 120 -5.80 -11.48 17.77
CA THR A 120 -6.60 -12.71 17.68
C THR A 120 -6.18 -13.67 18.79
N ALA A 121 -7.15 -14.29 19.46
CA ALA A 121 -6.87 -15.37 20.41
C ALA A 121 -6.47 -16.62 19.60
N THR A 122 -5.17 -16.91 19.53
CA THR A 122 -4.60 -18.07 18.85
C THR A 122 -3.62 -18.80 19.76
N THR A 123 -3.49 -20.12 19.56
CA THR A 123 -2.50 -20.96 20.25
C THR A 123 -1.16 -21.02 19.51
N LEU A 124 -1.10 -20.50 18.29
CA LEU A 124 0.12 -20.51 17.48
C LEU A 124 1.10 -19.45 17.95
N ASP A 125 2.37 -19.85 18.03
CA ASP A 125 3.47 -18.90 18.18
C ASP A 125 3.56 -17.97 16.95
N PHE A 126 4.17 -16.80 17.13
CA PHE A 126 4.29 -15.78 16.09
C PHE A 126 4.91 -16.32 14.80
N PHE A 127 6.01 -17.07 14.90
CA PHE A 127 6.67 -17.65 13.72
C PHE A 127 5.82 -18.73 13.04
N GLN A 128 5.05 -19.49 13.82
CA GLN A 128 4.12 -20.48 13.27
C GLN A 128 2.96 -19.81 12.53
N TRP A 129 2.45 -18.69 13.06
CA TRP A 129 1.45 -17.86 12.39
C TRP A 129 1.97 -17.30 11.07
N MET A 130 3.17 -16.70 11.07
CA MET A 130 3.79 -16.20 9.83
C MET A 130 4.03 -17.31 8.80
N ARG A 131 4.41 -18.52 9.26
CA ARG A 131 4.55 -19.69 8.38
C ARG A 131 3.20 -20.09 7.78
N MET A 132 2.13 -20.10 8.58
CA MET A 132 0.78 -20.40 8.11
C MET A 132 0.34 -19.39 7.03
N GLU A 133 0.50 -18.09 7.27
CA GLU A 133 0.17 -17.04 6.29
C GLU A 133 0.92 -17.21 4.97
N ASN A 134 2.22 -17.54 5.03
CA ASN A 134 3.01 -17.81 3.83
C ASN A 134 2.51 -19.05 3.07
N ILE A 135 2.14 -20.12 3.77
CA ILE A 135 1.56 -21.32 3.13
C ILE A 135 0.25 -20.97 2.44
N TYR A 136 -0.63 -20.19 3.08
CA TYR A 136 -1.89 -19.73 2.47
C TYR A 136 -1.65 -18.89 1.22
N ALA A 137 -0.68 -17.97 1.25
CA ALA A 137 -0.28 -17.18 0.09
C ALA A 137 0.15 -18.06 -1.09
N VAL A 138 1.01 -19.04 -0.84
CA VAL A 138 1.49 -19.98 -1.88
C VAL A 138 0.34 -20.82 -2.44
N LEU A 139 -0.53 -21.34 -1.56
CA LEU A 139 -1.69 -22.13 -1.99
C LEU A 139 -2.64 -21.30 -2.85
N PHE A 140 -2.93 -20.05 -2.47
CA PHE A 140 -3.77 -19.15 -3.26
C PHE A 140 -3.19 -18.90 -4.65
N GLN A 141 -1.89 -18.57 -4.75
CA GLN A 141 -1.24 -18.35 -6.04
C GLN A 141 -1.30 -19.60 -6.94
N ARG A 142 -1.17 -20.79 -6.35
CA ARG A 142 -1.29 -22.06 -7.07
C ARG A 142 -2.71 -22.30 -7.55
N GLU A 143 -3.72 -22.09 -6.71
CA GLU A 143 -5.12 -22.28 -7.12
C GLU A 143 -5.56 -21.31 -8.21
N VAL A 144 -5.12 -20.04 -8.17
CA VAL A 144 -5.36 -19.10 -9.27
C VAL A 144 -4.72 -19.61 -10.57
N THR A 145 -3.46 -20.06 -10.51
CA THR A 145 -2.73 -20.58 -11.67
C THR A 145 -3.42 -21.81 -12.25
N LEU A 146 -3.88 -22.73 -11.40
CA LEU A 146 -4.62 -23.91 -11.81
C LEU A 146 -5.97 -23.52 -12.41
N SER A 147 -6.70 -22.59 -11.79
CA SER A 147 -7.98 -22.09 -12.29
C SER A 147 -7.83 -21.44 -13.68
N TYR A 148 -6.76 -20.68 -13.90
CA TYR A 148 -6.41 -20.14 -15.21
C TYR A 148 -6.10 -21.25 -16.24
N ARG A 149 -5.31 -22.27 -15.86
CA ARG A 149 -5.01 -23.42 -16.74
C ARG A 149 -6.24 -24.24 -17.10
N ARG A 150 -7.16 -24.45 -16.14
CA ARG A 150 -8.44 -25.14 -16.36
C ARG A 150 -9.29 -24.38 -17.41
N LYS A 151 -9.37 -23.05 -17.31
CA LYS A 151 -10.08 -22.21 -18.30
C LYS A 151 -9.47 -22.28 -19.70
N LEU A 152 -8.17 -22.49 -19.80
CA LEU A 152 -7.48 -22.70 -21.08
C LEU A 152 -7.64 -24.13 -21.62
N GLY A 153 -8.32 -25.04 -20.91
CA GLY A 153 -8.52 -26.43 -21.34
C GLY A 153 -7.21 -27.25 -21.47
N ARG A 154 -6.12 -26.78 -20.86
CA ARG A 154 -4.79 -27.36 -21.07
C ARG A 154 -4.57 -28.56 -20.15
N ALA A 155 -4.43 -29.75 -20.72
CA ALA A 155 -4.08 -30.95 -19.95
C ALA A 155 -2.64 -30.91 -19.40
N PHE A 156 -2.41 -31.66 -18.32
CA PHE A 156 -1.08 -31.85 -17.76
C PHE A 156 -0.18 -32.59 -18.76
N GLY A 157 1.10 -32.20 -18.86
CA GLY A 157 2.09 -32.84 -19.74
C GLY A 157 2.27 -32.23 -21.14
N PHE A 158 1.34 -31.39 -21.62
CA PHE A 158 1.51 -30.73 -22.92
C PHE A 158 2.68 -29.72 -22.92
N ALA A 159 3.30 -29.51 -24.07
CA ALA A 159 4.36 -28.51 -24.27
C ALA A 159 3.82 -27.08 -24.13
N GLN A 160 4.57 -26.15 -23.53
CA GLN A 160 4.17 -24.74 -23.40
C GLN A 160 4.22 -24.06 -24.77
N PRO A 161 3.21 -23.26 -25.16
CA PRO A 161 3.18 -22.61 -26.46
C PRO A 161 4.36 -21.64 -26.56
N TRP A 162 4.96 -21.58 -27.74
CA TRP A 162 6.16 -20.78 -27.97
C TRP A 162 5.93 -19.30 -27.68
N GLN A 163 4.73 -18.77 -27.98
CA GLN A 163 4.36 -17.39 -27.71
C GLN A 163 4.45 -17.04 -26.21
N ILE A 164 3.89 -17.87 -25.33
CA ILE A 164 3.95 -17.62 -23.88
C ILE A 164 5.39 -17.66 -23.38
N LYS A 165 6.21 -18.61 -23.89
CA LYS A 165 7.63 -18.68 -23.55
C LYS A 165 8.37 -17.42 -23.98
N LEU A 166 8.13 -16.96 -25.20
CA LEU A 166 8.76 -15.76 -25.74
C LEU A 166 8.34 -14.53 -24.93
N TYR A 167 7.05 -14.27 -24.75
CA TYR A 167 6.59 -13.09 -24.02
C TYR A 167 7.05 -13.07 -22.57
N THR A 168 6.91 -14.18 -21.85
CA THR A 168 7.32 -14.22 -20.43
C THR A 168 8.84 -14.14 -20.31
N GLY A 169 9.59 -14.93 -21.07
CA GLY A 169 11.06 -14.95 -21.02
C GLY A 169 11.69 -13.62 -21.47
N VAL A 170 11.25 -13.07 -22.61
CA VAL A 170 11.77 -11.80 -23.14
C VAL A 170 11.41 -10.64 -22.20
N LEU A 171 10.20 -10.61 -21.62
CA LEU A 171 9.82 -9.55 -20.69
C LEU A 171 10.69 -9.54 -19.43
N TYR A 172 10.91 -10.72 -18.81
CA TYR A 172 11.78 -10.81 -17.62
C TYR A 172 13.23 -10.47 -17.96
N PHE A 173 13.75 -10.94 -19.09
CA PHE A 173 15.10 -10.64 -19.54
C PHE A 173 15.30 -9.14 -19.83
N ALA A 174 14.37 -8.53 -20.57
CA ALA A 174 14.42 -7.10 -20.89
C ALA A 174 14.31 -6.25 -19.61
N GLY A 175 13.46 -6.64 -18.65
CA GLY A 175 13.36 -5.97 -17.35
C GLY A 175 14.67 -6.01 -16.57
N LEU A 176 15.32 -7.18 -16.49
CA LEU A 176 16.63 -7.30 -15.84
C LEU A 176 17.71 -6.48 -16.55
N ALA A 177 17.75 -6.51 -17.88
CA ALA A 177 18.67 -5.70 -18.66
C ALA A 177 18.46 -4.21 -18.39
N LEU A 178 17.21 -3.73 -18.31
CA LEU A 178 16.91 -2.35 -17.96
C LEU A 178 17.37 -2.00 -16.54
N VAL A 179 17.21 -2.89 -15.56
CA VAL A 179 17.70 -2.64 -14.19
C VAL A 179 19.22 -2.49 -14.14
N ILE A 180 19.96 -3.30 -14.91
CA ILE A 180 21.44 -3.25 -14.95
C ILE A 180 21.93 -2.02 -15.74
N TRP A 181 21.39 -1.79 -16.94
CA TRP A 181 21.88 -0.78 -17.86
C TRP A 181 21.21 0.60 -17.69
N GLY A 182 20.00 0.64 -17.13
CA GLY A 182 19.19 1.85 -16.96
C GLY A 182 19.89 2.95 -16.16
N PRO A 183 20.46 2.66 -14.96
CA PRO A 183 21.22 3.66 -14.21
C PRO A 183 22.42 4.22 -15.00
N LEU A 184 23.09 3.35 -15.76
CA LEU A 184 24.25 3.73 -16.57
C LEU A 184 23.82 4.66 -17.71
N LEU A 185 22.72 4.37 -18.40
CA LEU A 185 22.18 5.23 -19.45
C LEU A 185 21.77 6.61 -18.91
N VAL A 186 21.09 6.66 -17.75
CA VAL A 186 20.69 7.92 -17.12
C VAL A 186 21.92 8.76 -16.73
N SER A 187 22.99 8.12 -16.23
CA SER A 187 24.22 8.83 -15.86
C SER A 187 24.94 9.47 -17.05
N VAL A 188 25.03 8.77 -18.20
CA VAL A 188 25.64 9.29 -19.44
C VAL A 188 24.85 10.45 -20.01
N VAL A 189 23.52 10.37 -19.94
CA VAL A 189 22.63 11.46 -20.36
C VAL A 189 22.82 12.66 -19.42
N SER A 190 22.77 12.46 -18.11
CA SER A 190 22.95 13.53 -17.12
C SER A 190 24.29 14.25 -17.26
N SER A 191 25.39 13.54 -17.54
CA SER A 191 26.70 14.16 -17.74
C SER A 191 26.78 15.01 -19.01
N LYS A 192 26.03 14.66 -20.08
CA LYS A 192 26.00 15.46 -21.32
C LYS A 192 25.27 16.80 -21.15
N TYR A 193 24.33 16.89 -20.22
CA TYR A 193 23.57 18.11 -19.94
C TYR A 193 24.06 18.88 -18.70
N ALA A 194 25.12 18.40 -18.04
CA ALA A 194 25.75 19.14 -16.96
C ALA A 194 26.44 20.39 -17.52
N SER A 195 25.82 21.56 -17.36
CA SER A 195 26.44 22.83 -17.74
C SER A 195 27.75 23.03 -16.96
N PRO A 196 28.83 23.48 -17.60
CA PRO A 196 30.07 23.79 -16.90
C PRO A 196 29.79 24.88 -15.87
N LYS A 197 30.09 24.60 -14.59
CA LYS A 197 30.02 25.61 -13.54
C LYS A 197 31.06 26.69 -13.86
N THR A 198 30.61 27.84 -14.34
CA THR A 198 31.46 29.03 -14.42
C THR A 198 31.77 29.49 -13.01
N VAL A 199 33.04 29.42 -12.62
CA VAL A 199 33.49 29.96 -11.33
C VAL A 199 33.45 31.49 -11.46
N PRO A 200 32.67 32.22 -10.64
CA PRO A 200 32.78 33.68 -10.63
C PRO A 200 34.17 34.04 -10.13
N ILE A 201 34.91 34.85 -10.90
CA ILE A 201 36.23 35.34 -10.50
C ILE A 201 36.01 36.27 -9.30
N ILE A 202 36.33 35.78 -8.10
CA ILE A 202 36.33 36.59 -6.88
C ILE A 202 37.73 37.19 -6.77
N GLY A 203 37.86 38.47 -7.15
CA GLY A 203 39.09 39.23 -6.91
C GLY A 203 39.30 39.40 -5.41
N VAL A 204 40.40 38.87 -4.89
CA VAL A 204 40.81 39.08 -3.49
C VAL A 204 41.82 40.22 -3.47
N SER A 205 41.41 41.39 -3.01
CA SER A 205 42.32 42.48 -2.66
C SER A 205 42.74 42.33 -1.20
N MET A 206 44.04 42.12 -0.95
CA MET A 206 44.61 42.22 0.39
C MET A 206 45.09 43.66 0.62
N GLU A 207 44.49 44.36 1.58
CA GLU A 207 45.10 45.55 2.15
C GLU A 207 46.12 45.12 3.20
N ILE A 208 47.38 45.51 3.00
CA ILE A 208 48.45 45.35 3.99
C ILE A 208 48.47 46.65 4.79
N SER A 209 48.34 46.52 6.12
CA SER A 209 48.22 47.58 7.12
C SER A 209 49.30 48.65 7.05
#